data_AF-A0A2N2PTC0-F1
#
_entry.id   AF-A0A2N2PTC0-F1
#
_cell.length_a   1.000
_cell.length_b   1.000
_cell.length_c   1.000
_cell.angle_alpha   90.00
_cell.angle_beta   90.00
_cell.angle_gamma   90.00
#
_symmetry.space_group_name_H-M   'P 1'
#
loop_
_entity.id
_entity.type
_entity.pdbx_description
1 polymer ?
#
loop_
_entity_poly.entity_id
_entity_poly.type
_entity_poly.pdbx_seq_one_letter_code
_entity_poly.pdbx_strand_id
1 'polypeptide(L)'
;MYRFPNLPISRFPNLPISRFPNLPISRFPNLPIYHQSTNLPTLVSLSTCLLISLSLGALGAINTWDLPTYFLLVAGAFTIVAWRRRSFRSLVGSTLLTGLIGAAAVAAYWPFYAHYQARVGGDSGPLIGRYLGWVHESSPLGPWLVVWGFFLFLALSFVLVEWVGSGWGSGWKRINGWGSPASEPAPLAGMEIDRASTPPSLKGKRMVGSGLLGLALLLFALNRPTAALVVAPLGLALAFAFRRWAPPEDAFLMLLLALGLGIVTGTELIYLRDFLDGGDWYRMNTLFKFSVPAWLFLGLAGGVMLPRVWAVAGRRPAWLRWPWRGLALLLLIFGLAFLPLGIPARVRDRFPGPRPARGTLDGTAFMTVGRYNWPDAQHAVELAYDYLAIHWLLDHVTGTPVVAEAPAGGYTIAGQNVGYDYYRAGGLRVASLTGFPTFVGQHQYEQRPGEQVSERTSLGQTFFRTTDIARARELMRELRVGYIYVGALERTLFTEDSLRKFEVMTDLGDLDVVYRNPQVTIYRVANSK
;
A
#
# COMPACT_ATOMS: atom_id res chain seq x y z
N MET A 1 -15.92 1.99 40.53
CA MET A 1 -16.93 0.92 40.40
C MET A 1 -17.89 1.31 39.28
N TYR A 2 -17.64 0.86 38.06
CA TYR A 2 -18.59 0.85 36.95
C TYR A 2 -18.24 -0.40 36.13
N ARG A 3 -19.12 -1.40 36.17
CA ARG A 3 -18.99 -2.69 35.48
C ARG A 3 -19.55 -2.54 34.07
N PHE A 4 -18.74 -2.83 33.05
CA PHE A 4 -19.27 -3.19 31.73
C PHE A 4 -19.73 -4.66 31.77
N PRO A 5 -20.88 -5.01 31.18
CA PRO A 5 -21.32 -6.39 31.13
C PRO A 5 -20.56 -7.17 30.06
N ASN A 6 -20.05 -8.34 30.44
CA ASN A 6 -19.49 -9.34 29.54
C ASN A 6 -20.59 -9.89 28.63
N LEU A 7 -20.45 -9.71 27.32
CA LEU A 7 -21.23 -10.47 26.32
C LEU A 7 -20.52 -11.82 26.07
N PRO A 8 -21.22 -12.97 26.22
CA PRO A 8 -20.65 -14.26 25.89
C PRO A 8 -20.54 -14.43 24.36
N ILE A 9 -19.38 -14.91 23.89
CA ILE A 9 -19.19 -15.36 22.52
C ILE A 9 -20.02 -16.64 22.34
N SER A 10 -21.19 -16.52 21.75
CA SER A 10 -22.04 -17.65 21.40
C SER A 10 -21.42 -18.44 20.26
N ARG A 11 -21.22 -19.74 20.49
CA ARG A 11 -20.93 -20.78 19.49
C ARG A 11 -21.90 -20.64 18.31
N PHE A 12 -21.39 -20.43 17.10
CA PHE A 12 -22.19 -20.55 15.88
C PHE A 12 -22.58 -22.02 15.65
N PRO A 13 -23.87 -22.37 15.54
CA PRO A 13 -24.27 -23.68 15.03
C PRO A 13 -24.20 -23.68 13.50
N ASN A 14 -23.80 -24.83 12.94
CA ASN A 14 -23.83 -25.11 11.50
C ASN A 14 -25.23 -24.87 10.92
N LEU A 15 -25.37 -23.89 10.02
CA LEU A 15 -26.60 -23.69 9.25
C LEU A 15 -26.62 -24.60 8.02
N PRO A 16 -27.71 -25.34 7.75
CA PRO A 16 -27.86 -26.12 6.52
C PRO A 16 -28.06 -25.18 5.31
N ILE A 17 -27.47 -25.58 4.19
CA ILE A 17 -27.62 -24.91 2.88
C ILE A 17 -29.10 -24.94 2.48
N SER A 18 -29.79 -23.82 2.65
CA SER A 18 -31.13 -23.61 2.11
C SER A 18 -31.04 -23.03 0.71
N ARG A 19 -31.76 -23.67 -0.22
CA ARG A 19 -31.88 -23.28 -1.62
C ARG A 19 -32.48 -21.87 -1.70
N PHE A 20 -31.75 -20.91 -2.28
CA PHE A 20 -32.30 -19.60 -2.63
C PHE A 20 -33.42 -19.77 -3.67
N PRO A 21 -34.64 -19.25 -3.44
CA PRO A 21 -35.61 -19.09 -4.52
C PRO A 21 -35.20 -17.91 -5.41
N ASN A 22 -35.43 -18.05 -6.71
CA ASN A 22 -35.21 -17.01 -7.72
C ASN A 22 -35.97 -15.72 -7.32
N LEU A 23 -35.24 -14.68 -6.92
CA LEU A 23 -35.80 -13.34 -6.73
C LEU A 23 -35.97 -12.65 -8.10
N PRO A 24 -37.16 -12.17 -8.45
CA PRO A 24 -37.33 -11.32 -9.62
C PRO A 24 -36.66 -9.96 -9.38
N ILE A 25 -35.98 -9.44 -10.40
CA ILE A 25 -35.37 -8.10 -10.41
C ILE A 25 -36.50 -7.07 -10.22
N SER A 26 -36.69 -6.60 -8.98
CA SER A 26 -37.61 -5.53 -8.67
C SER A 26 -37.10 -4.22 -9.26
N ARG A 27 -37.87 -3.66 -10.20
CA ARG A 27 -37.71 -2.30 -10.71
C ARG A 27 -37.73 -1.32 -9.52
N PHE A 28 -36.63 -0.61 -9.30
CA PHE A 28 -36.61 0.52 -8.38
C PHE A 28 -37.67 1.55 -8.82
N PRO A 29 -38.51 2.07 -7.90
CA PRO A 29 -39.45 3.12 -8.25
C PRO A 29 -38.70 4.43 -8.52
N ASN A 30 -39.08 5.10 -9.62
CA ASN A 30 -38.60 6.42 -10.01
C ASN A 30 -38.83 7.42 -8.86
N LEU A 31 -37.75 7.93 -8.28
CA LEU A 31 -37.79 9.07 -7.37
C LEU A 31 -38.20 10.34 -8.16
N PRO A 32 -39.10 11.18 -7.63
CA PRO A 32 -39.60 12.35 -8.35
C PRO A 32 -38.49 13.37 -8.56
N ILE A 33 -38.35 13.79 -9.81
CA ILE A 33 -37.46 14.86 -10.27
C ILE A 33 -37.99 16.18 -9.69
N TYR A 34 -37.28 16.71 -8.70
CA TYR A 34 -37.52 18.07 -8.21
C TYR A 34 -37.19 19.06 -9.33
N HIS A 35 -38.20 19.81 -9.78
CA HIS A 35 -38.01 20.95 -10.68
C HIS A 35 -37.05 21.96 -10.03
N GLN A 36 -35.91 22.19 -10.68
CA GLN A 36 -34.90 23.15 -10.25
C GLN A 36 -35.41 24.58 -10.43
N SER A 37 -35.59 25.30 -9.32
CA SER A 37 -35.56 26.75 -9.30
C SER A 37 -34.15 27.24 -9.61
N THR A 38 -34.05 28.01 -10.67
CA THR A 38 -32.89 28.79 -11.09
C THR A 38 -32.40 29.73 -9.98
N ASN A 39 -31.20 29.46 -9.43
CA ASN A 39 -30.21 30.42 -8.88
C ASN A 39 -29.40 29.78 -7.74
N LEU A 40 -28.28 29.13 -8.08
CA LEU A 40 -27.06 29.05 -7.25
C LEU A 40 -25.96 28.36 -8.08
N PRO A 41 -24.77 28.96 -8.24
CA PRO A 41 -23.67 28.31 -8.95
C PRO A 41 -23.23 27.05 -8.19
N THR A 42 -22.78 26.05 -8.95
CA THR A 42 -22.15 24.81 -8.50
C THR A 42 -20.98 25.06 -7.53
N LEU A 43 -21.33 25.19 -6.25
CA LEU A 43 -20.43 25.11 -5.11
C LEU A 43 -20.22 23.63 -4.82
N VAL A 44 -18.96 23.20 -4.77
CA VAL A 44 -18.61 21.96 -4.08
C VAL A 44 -19.27 22.03 -2.71
N SER A 45 -20.12 21.05 -2.39
CA SER A 45 -20.86 21.09 -1.13
C SER A 45 -19.87 21.17 0.04
N LEU A 46 -20.21 21.92 1.09
CA LEU A 46 -19.38 21.99 2.30
C LEU A 46 -19.05 20.58 2.82
N SER A 47 -20.02 19.65 2.76
CA SER A 47 -19.83 18.24 3.08
C SER A 47 -18.74 17.56 2.24
N THR A 48 -18.65 17.86 0.94
CA THR A 48 -17.58 17.32 0.09
C THR A 48 -16.22 17.88 0.49
N CYS A 49 -16.12 19.19 0.77
CA CYS A 49 -14.88 19.79 1.25
C CYS A 49 -14.43 19.19 2.59
N LEU A 50 -15.36 19.02 3.54
CA LEU A 50 -15.08 18.40 4.83
C LEU A 50 -14.65 16.95 4.69
N LEU A 51 -15.32 16.17 3.84
CA LEU A 51 -14.93 14.78 3.57
C LEU A 51 -13.52 14.70 2.97
N ILE A 52 -13.21 15.54 1.99
CA ILE A 52 -11.87 15.61 1.39
C ILE A 52 -10.82 15.98 2.46
N SER A 53 -11.10 16.98 3.30
CA SER A 53 -10.19 17.37 4.38
C SER A 53 -9.97 16.24 5.38
N LEU A 54 -11.03 15.55 5.81
CA LEU A 54 -10.93 14.40 6.71
C LEU A 54 -10.15 13.24 6.08
N SER A 55 -10.37 12.95 4.80
CA SER A 55 -9.65 11.90 4.07
C SER A 55 -8.18 12.24 3.87
N LEU A 56 -7.85 13.47 3.47
CA LEU A 56 -6.45 13.90 3.31
C LEU A 56 -5.70 13.90 4.64
N GLY A 57 -6.34 14.36 5.71
CA GLY A 57 -5.75 14.31 7.05
C GLY A 57 -5.52 12.88 7.53
N ALA A 58 -6.47 11.97 7.27
CA ALA A 58 -6.31 10.54 7.56
C ALA A 58 -5.14 9.94 6.79
N LEU A 59 -5.05 10.20 5.48
CA LEU A 59 -3.97 9.72 4.63
C LEU A 59 -2.61 10.18 5.18
N GLY A 60 -2.49 11.45 5.56
CA GLY A 60 -1.24 11.96 6.12
C GLY A 60 -0.87 11.35 7.47
N ALA A 61 -1.84 10.93 8.29
CA ALA A 61 -1.59 10.26 9.57
C ALA A 61 -1.29 8.76 9.42
N ILE A 62 -1.95 8.07 8.49
CA ILE A 62 -1.78 6.63 8.23
C ILE A 62 -0.52 6.36 7.40
N ASN A 63 -0.30 7.17 6.35
CA ASN A 63 0.86 7.10 5.48
C ASN A 63 1.20 8.47 4.91
N THR A 64 2.11 9.17 5.57
CA THR A 64 2.56 10.53 5.22
C THR A 64 3.00 10.70 3.76
N TRP A 65 3.43 9.62 3.09
CA TRP A 65 3.90 9.63 1.70
C TRP A 65 2.77 9.73 0.68
N ASP A 66 1.54 9.32 1.05
CA ASP A 66 0.37 9.41 0.19
C ASP A 66 -0.15 10.84 0.10
N LEU A 67 -0.11 11.59 1.21
CA LEU A 67 -0.63 12.96 1.32
C LEU A 67 -0.26 13.88 0.13
N PRO A 68 1.01 14.03 -0.28
CA PRO A 68 1.36 14.91 -1.42
C PRO A 68 0.69 14.45 -2.73
N THR A 69 0.59 13.16 -2.99
CA THR A 69 0.02 12.65 -4.24
C THR A 69 -1.49 12.87 -4.33
N TYR A 70 -2.22 12.59 -3.25
CA TYR A 70 -3.67 12.79 -3.21
C TYR A 70 -4.05 14.27 -3.06
N PHE A 71 -3.23 15.08 -2.38
CA PHE A 71 -3.40 16.53 -2.37
C PHE A 71 -3.26 17.11 -3.78
N LEU A 72 -2.25 16.67 -4.55
CA LEU A 72 -2.10 17.08 -5.96
C LEU A 72 -3.27 16.62 -6.84
N LEU A 73 -3.89 15.47 -6.56
CA LEU A 73 -5.11 15.04 -7.24
C LEU A 73 -6.27 16.01 -6.98
N VAL A 74 -6.52 16.38 -5.73
CA VAL A 74 -7.57 17.34 -5.34
C VAL A 74 -7.29 18.72 -5.94
N ALA A 75 -6.06 19.21 -5.79
CA ALA A 75 -5.62 20.48 -6.34
C ALA A 75 -5.78 20.53 -7.87
N GLY A 76 -5.35 19.47 -8.56
CA GLY A 76 -5.47 19.33 -10.01
C GLY A 76 -6.92 19.34 -10.47
N ALA A 77 -7.80 18.61 -9.78
CA ALA A 77 -9.23 18.56 -10.10
C ALA A 77 -9.89 19.95 -10.00
N PHE A 78 -9.68 20.67 -8.89
CA PHE A 78 -10.23 22.02 -8.75
C PHE A 78 -9.60 23.01 -9.74
N THR A 79 -8.30 22.90 -10.01
CA THR A 79 -7.62 23.75 -10.99
C THR A 79 -8.19 23.54 -12.40
N ILE A 80 -8.47 22.30 -12.81
CA ILE A 80 -9.12 22.00 -14.11
C ILE A 80 -10.51 22.63 -14.17
N VAL A 81 -11.30 22.50 -13.10
CA VAL A 81 -12.65 23.10 -13.02
C VAL A 81 -12.57 24.62 -13.15
N ALA A 82 -11.66 25.26 -12.41
CA ALA A 82 -11.45 26.70 -12.47
C ALA A 82 -10.94 27.17 -13.83
N TRP A 83 -10.00 26.43 -14.42
CA TRP A 83 -9.44 26.69 -15.74
C TRP A 83 -10.51 26.71 -16.85
N ARG A 84 -11.52 25.85 -16.74
CA ARG A 84 -12.66 25.80 -17.68
C ARG A 84 -13.55 27.04 -17.62
N ARG A 85 -13.63 27.69 -16.45
CA ARG A 85 -14.46 28.91 -16.25
C ARG A 85 -13.87 30.18 -16.87
N ARG A 86 -12.69 30.12 -17.52
CA ARG A 86 -11.98 31.25 -18.16
C ARG A 86 -11.85 32.51 -17.29
N SER A 87 -11.79 32.33 -15.97
CA SER A 87 -11.78 33.44 -15.02
C SER A 87 -10.58 33.31 -14.09
N PHE A 88 -9.75 34.34 -14.05
CA PHE A 88 -8.63 34.41 -13.11
C PHE A 88 -9.12 34.35 -11.65
N ARG A 89 -10.28 34.97 -11.36
CA ARG A 89 -10.92 34.88 -10.04
C ARG A 89 -11.27 33.43 -9.67
N SER A 90 -11.71 32.61 -10.64
CA SER A 90 -11.97 31.19 -10.41
C SER A 90 -10.69 30.41 -10.10
N LEU A 91 -9.57 30.72 -10.76
CA LEU A 91 -8.28 30.09 -10.48
C LEU A 91 -7.79 30.44 -9.07
N VAL A 92 -7.81 31.72 -8.71
CA VAL A 92 -7.49 32.18 -7.35
C VAL A 92 -8.40 31.52 -6.31
N GLY A 93 -9.72 31.51 -6.55
CA GLY A 93 -10.68 30.87 -5.66
C GLY A 93 -10.44 29.37 -5.48
N SER A 94 -10.10 28.65 -6.55
CA SER A 94 -9.71 27.24 -6.49
C SER A 94 -8.44 27.02 -5.67
N THR A 95 -7.43 27.86 -5.87
CA THR A 95 -6.18 27.79 -5.09
C THR A 95 -6.44 28.03 -3.61
N LEU A 96 -7.21 29.07 -3.26
CA LEU A 96 -7.59 29.37 -1.88
C LEU A 96 -8.40 28.22 -1.25
N LEU A 97 -9.38 27.67 -1.97
CA LEU A 97 -10.18 26.55 -1.49
C LEU A 97 -9.32 25.30 -1.25
N THR A 98 -8.40 24.99 -2.17
CA THR A 98 -7.46 23.88 -2.01
C THR A 98 -6.56 24.08 -0.80
N GLY A 99 -6.05 25.30 -0.59
CA GLY A 99 -5.27 25.67 0.58
C GLY A 99 -6.06 25.53 1.88
N LEU A 100 -7.31 25.98 1.90
CA LEU A 100 -8.21 25.82 3.05
C LEU A 100 -8.49 24.35 3.36
N ILE A 101 -8.70 23.53 2.33
CA ILE A 101 -8.88 22.07 2.49
C ILE A 101 -7.65 21.43 3.09
N GLY A 102 -6.44 21.81 2.65
CA GLY A 102 -5.18 21.36 3.22
C GLY A 102 -5.00 21.80 4.68
N ALA A 103 -5.31 23.05 4.98
CA ALA A 103 -5.28 23.57 6.35
C ALA A 103 -6.27 22.84 7.26
N ALA A 104 -7.50 22.60 6.79
CA ALA A 104 -8.51 21.85 7.50
C ALA A 104 -8.13 20.37 7.67
N ALA A 105 -7.44 19.76 6.70
CA ALA A 105 -6.92 18.41 6.81
C ALA A 105 -5.87 18.29 7.92
N VAL A 106 -4.94 19.24 8.01
CA VAL A 106 -3.95 19.30 9.10
C VAL A 106 -4.62 19.59 10.43
N ALA A 107 -5.57 20.53 10.48
CA ALA A 107 -6.28 20.91 11.70
C ALA A 107 -7.10 19.75 12.28
N ALA A 108 -7.78 18.97 11.43
CA ALA A 108 -8.58 17.82 11.85
C ALA A 108 -7.74 16.72 12.52
N TYR A 109 -6.45 16.64 12.22
CA TYR A 109 -5.50 15.67 12.77
C TYR A 109 -4.38 16.37 13.57
N TRP A 110 -4.63 17.58 14.07
CA TRP A 110 -3.65 18.36 14.81
C TRP A 110 -3.03 17.61 16.00
N PRO A 111 -3.78 16.84 16.82
CA PRO A 111 -3.16 16.08 17.91
C PRO A 111 -2.07 15.10 17.43
N PHE A 112 -2.24 14.51 16.25
CA PHE A 112 -1.19 13.68 15.65
C PHE A 112 -0.01 14.54 15.21
N TYR A 113 -0.23 15.57 14.40
CA TYR A 113 0.85 16.40 13.85
C TYR A 113 1.63 17.19 14.90
N ALA A 114 1.00 17.54 16.02
CA ALA A 114 1.65 18.21 17.15
C ALA A 114 2.72 17.34 17.83
N HIS A 115 2.62 16.01 17.72
CA HIS A 115 3.52 15.05 18.34
C HIS A 115 4.29 14.18 17.34
N TYR A 116 3.92 14.22 16.06
CA TYR A 116 4.56 13.45 15.01
C TYR A 116 5.95 13.99 14.68
N GLN A 117 6.95 13.11 14.67
CA GLN A 117 8.31 13.44 14.26
C GLN A 117 8.64 12.72 12.95
N ALA A 118 8.66 13.47 11.84
CA ALA A 118 9.06 12.93 10.56
C ALA A 118 10.57 12.64 10.54
N ARG A 119 10.97 11.40 10.29
CA ARG A 119 12.39 11.02 10.03
C ARG A 119 12.78 11.24 8.55
N VAL A 120 12.27 12.30 7.93
CA VAL A 120 12.51 12.66 6.52
C VAL A 120 13.26 14.00 6.51
N GLY A 121 14.26 14.10 5.63
CA GLY A 121 15.16 15.23 5.49
C GLY A 121 16.54 14.97 6.08
N GLY A 122 17.58 15.55 5.47
CA GLY A 122 18.95 15.51 5.96
C GLY A 122 19.22 16.53 7.07
N ASP A 123 20.39 16.40 7.70
CA ASP A 123 20.84 17.27 8.79
C ASP A 123 21.36 18.63 8.32
N SER A 124 21.52 18.81 7.01
CA SER A 124 22.08 20.01 6.41
C SER A 124 21.46 20.32 5.04
N GLY A 125 21.51 21.60 4.65
CA GLY A 125 21.05 22.09 3.36
C GLY A 125 19.99 23.21 3.48
N PRO A 126 19.80 24.01 2.41
CA PRO A 126 18.75 25.02 2.36
C PRO A 126 17.36 24.36 2.39
N LEU A 127 16.33 25.08 2.85
CA LEU A 127 14.94 24.63 3.08
C LEU A 127 14.51 23.38 2.28
N ILE A 128 14.45 23.47 0.95
CA ILE A 128 14.00 22.36 0.08
C ILE A 128 15.08 21.28 -0.11
N GLY A 129 16.35 21.68 -0.22
CA GLY A 129 17.49 20.77 -0.35
C GLY A 129 17.71 19.91 0.89
N ARG A 130 17.14 20.30 2.04
CA ARG A 130 17.05 19.43 3.22
C ARG A 130 16.23 18.18 2.94
N TYR A 131 15.13 18.30 2.18
CA TYR A 131 14.17 17.20 1.98
C TYR A 131 14.30 16.52 0.63
N LEU A 132 14.79 17.22 -0.40
CA LEU A 132 14.89 16.70 -1.76
C LEU A 132 16.35 16.56 -2.19
N GLY A 133 16.68 15.41 -2.76
CA GLY A 133 17.91 15.18 -3.48
C GLY A 133 17.66 14.88 -4.96
N TRP A 134 18.70 15.07 -5.77
CA TRP A 134 18.68 14.67 -7.18
C TRP A 134 18.99 13.19 -7.29
N VAL A 135 18.23 12.45 -8.09
CA VAL A 135 18.58 11.05 -8.39
C VAL A 135 19.90 11.04 -9.15
N HIS A 136 20.89 10.25 -8.73
CA HIS A 136 22.21 10.23 -9.39
C HIS A 136 22.25 9.23 -10.55
N GLU A 137 21.52 8.12 -10.42
CA GLU A 137 21.49 7.02 -11.39
C GLU A 137 20.05 6.69 -11.80
N SER A 138 19.82 6.58 -13.10
CA SER A 138 18.54 6.12 -13.64
C SER A 138 18.28 4.66 -13.29
N SER A 139 17.01 4.29 -13.15
CA SER A 139 16.65 2.90 -12.95
C SER A 139 17.08 2.05 -14.16
N PRO A 140 17.60 0.82 -13.97
CA PRO A 140 17.90 -0.08 -15.06
C PRO A 140 16.67 -0.30 -15.96
N LEU A 141 16.82 -0.07 -17.26
CA LEU A 141 15.69 -0.01 -18.18
C LEU A 141 14.87 -1.31 -18.23
N GLY A 142 15.54 -2.47 -18.19
CA GLY A 142 14.87 -3.78 -18.22
C GLY A 142 13.90 -3.98 -17.05
N PRO A 143 14.38 -4.00 -15.79
CA PRO A 143 13.51 -4.06 -14.61
C PRO A 143 12.45 -2.97 -14.57
N TRP A 144 12.80 -1.75 -14.98
CA TRP A 144 11.83 -0.65 -15.01
C TRP A 144 10.69 -0.91 -16.00
N LEU A 145 10.98 -1.46 -17.19
CA LEU A 145 9.97 -1.86 -18.18
C LEU A 145 9.14 -3.07 -17.73
N VAL A 146 9.70 -3.96 -16.91
CA VAL A 146 8.92 -5.05 -16.29
C VAL A 146 7.83 -4.48 -15.38
N VAL A 147 8.13 -3.41 -14.63
CA VAL A 147 7.18 -2.78 -13.72
C VAL A 147 6.19 -1.87 -14.47
N TRP A 148 6.68 -1.01 -15.37
CA TRP A 148 5.88 0.08 -15.95
C TRP A 148 5.50 -0.12 -17.42
N GLY A 149 6.06 -1.12 -18.11
CA GLY A 149 5.95 -1.28 -19.56
C GLY A 149 4.52 -1.43 -20.07
N PHE A 150 3.66 -2.17 -19.36
CA PHE A 150 2.23 -2.27 -19.70
C PHE A 150 1.53 -0.91 -19.65
N PHE A 151 1.72 -0.14 -18.58
CA PHE A 151 1.12 1.19 -18.44
C PHE A 151 1.69 2.18 -19.44
N LEU A 152 3.00 2.15 -19.70
CA LEU A 152 3.63 3.00 -20.70
C LEU A 152 3.07 2.73 -22.09
N PHE A 153 2.96 1.45 -22.49
CA PHE A 153 2.37 1.04 -23.76
C PHE A 153 0.91 1.52 -23.89
N LEU A 154 0.11 1.33 -22.83
CA LEU A 154 -1.30 1.74 -22.83
C LEU A 154 -1.44 3.27 -22.85
N ALA A 155 -0.65 3.99 -22.05
CA ALA A 155 -0.61 5.44 -22.01
C ALA A 155 -0.26 6.03 -23.38
N LEU A 156 0.83 5.56 -24.00
CA LEU A 156 1.25 5.95 -25.34
C LEU A 156 0.15 5.69 -26.37
N SER A 157 -0.43 4.50 -26.36
CA SER A 157 -1.51 4.15 -27.28
C SER A 157 -2.72 5.07 -27.12
N PHE A 158 -3.11 5.35 -25.88
CA PHE A 158 -4.27 6.19 -25.57
C PHE A 158 -4.04 7.66 -25.96
N VAL A 159 -2.91 8.26 -25.56
CA VAL A 159 -2.63 9.66 -25.93
C VAL A 159 -2.43 9.82 -27.44
N LEU A 160 -1.92 8.81 -28.16
CA LEU A 160 -1.81 8.84 -29.61
C LEU A 160 -3.19 8.77 -30.29
N VAL A 161 -4.10 7.92 -29.79
CA VAL A 161 -5.49 7.87 -30.26
C VAL A 161 -6.17 9.24 -30.06
N GLU A 162 -6.00 9.84 -28.90
CA GLU A 162 -6.54 11.17 -28.58
C GLU A 162 -5.88 12.29 -29.38
N TRP A 163 -4.58 12.19 -29.65
CA TRP A 163 -3.83 13.16 -30.44
C TRP A 163 -4.27 13.15 -31.91
N VAL A 164 -4.41 11.96 -32.51
CA VAL A 164 -4.89 11.78 -33.88
C VAL A 164 -6.37 12.14 -33.97
N GLY A 165 -7.20 11.66 -33.02
CA GLY A 165 -8.64 11.91 -32.97
C GLY A 165 -9.02 13.37 -32.68
N SER A 166 -8.14 14.15 -32.07
CA SER A 166 -8.35 15.59 -31.81
C SER A 166 -8.25 16.47 -33.06
N GLY A 167 -8.17 15.90 -34.25
CA GLY A 167 -8.35 16.60 -35.52
C GLY A 167 -9.58 16.05 -36.25
N TRP A 168 -10.63 16.86 -36.34
CA TRP A 168 -11.74 16.77 -37.30
C TRP A 168 -12.89 15.80 -36.92
N GLY A 169 -14.10 16.36 -36.90
CA GLY A 169 -15.41 15.70 -37.03
C GLY A 169 -15.59 14.27 -36.52
N SER A 170 -16.40 14.13 -35.47
CA SER A 170 -17.22 12.91 -35.26
C SER A 170 -16.51 11.58 -34.95
N GLY A 171 -15.25 11.58 -34.48
CA GLY A 171 -14.57 10.35 -34.08
C GLY A 171 -15.28 9.61 -32.93
N TRP A 172 -15.69 10.32 -31.88
CA TRP A 172 -16.32 9.66 -30.73
C TRP A 172 -17.81 9.35 -30.96
N LYS A 173 -18.56 10.27 -31.60
CA LYS A 173 -20.00 10.09 -31.86
C LYS A 173 -20.31 9.00 -32.90
N ARG A 174 -19.37 8.63 -33.78
CA ARG A 174 -19.55 7.47 -34.70
C ARG A 174 -19.07 6.14 -34.12
N ILE A 175 -18.33 6.16 -33.00
CA ILE A 175 -17.74 4.97 -32.40
C ILE A 175 -18.68 4.33 -31.36
N ASN A 176 -19.58 5.08 -30.76
CA ASN A 176 -20.64 4.56 -29.91
C ASN A 176 -21.92 4.29 -30.72
N GLY A 177 -21.94 3.20 -31.49
CA GLY A 177 -23.18 2.54 -31.90
C GLY A 177 -23.87 1.78 -30.76
N TRP A 178 -23.69 2.22 -29.51
CA TRP A 178 -24.26 1.67 -28.28
C TRP A 178 -24.95 2.82 -27.54
N GLY A 179 -26.07 3.27 -28.11
CA GLY A 179 -26.92 4.33 -27.56
C GLY A 179 -27.60 5.13 -28.65
N SER A 180 -28.79 4.69 -29.06
CA SER A 180 -29.76 5.60 -29.71
C SER A 180 -29.99 6.83 -28.81
N PRO A 181 -30.33 8.00 -29.35
CA PRO A 181 -30.56 9.22 -28.57
C PRO A 181 -31.90 9.11 -27.83
N ALA A 182 -31.89 8.45 -26.68
CA ALA A 182 -32.97 8.52 -25.71
C ALA A 182 -32.36 9.04 -24.40
N SER A 183 -32.64 10.32 -24.14
CA SER A 183 -32.41 11.02 -22.87
C SER A 183 -30.98 10.98 -22.31
N GLU A 184 -30.05 11.75 -22.91
CA GLU A 184 -29.02 12.36 -22.06
C GLU A 184 -29.72 13.44 -21.20
N PRO A 185 -29.64 13.40 -19.86
CA PRO A 185 -30.06 14.52 -19.06
C PRO A 185 -29.23 15.73 -19.48
N ALA A 186 -29.91 16.85 -19.73
CA ALA A 186 -29.27 18.09 -20.15
C ALA A 186 -28.06 18.40 -19.25
N PRO A 187 -26.93 18.88 -19.81
CA PRO A 187 -25.80 19.32 -19.00
C PRO A 187 -26.33 20.29 -17.95
N LEU A 188 -25.93 20.08 -16.68
CA LEU A 188 -26.25 20.94 -15.53
C LEU A 188 -26.39 22.40 -16.00
N ALA A 189 -27.62 22.91 -15.95
CA ALA A 189 -27.97 24.23 -16.45
C ALA A 189 -27.02 25.27 -15.83
N GLY A 190 -26.21 25.93 -16.67
CA GLY A 190 -25.27 26.98 -16.26
C GLY A 190 -23.84 26.84 -16.77
N MET A 191 -23.45 25.72 -17.38
CA MET A 191 -22.22 25.66 -18.21
C MET A 191 -22.60 25.75 -19.68
N GLU A 192 -22.67 26.98 -20.22
CA GLU A 192 -22.54 27.17 -21.66
C GLU A 192 -21.18 26.59 -22.07
N ILE A 193 -21.19 25.39 -22.65
CA ILE A 193 -20.05 24.85 -23.37
C ILE A 193 -19.90 25.74 -24.59
N ASP A 194 -19.10 26.80 -24.45
CA ASP A 194 -18.70 27.67 -25.54
C ASP A 194 -18.05 26.81 -26.63
N ARG A 195 -18.84 26.43 -27.64
CA ARG A 195 -18.43 25.64 -28.80
C ARG A 195 -17.48 26.41 -29.72
N ALA A 196 -17.18 27.68 -29.42
CA ALA A 196 -16.38 28.56 -30.25
C ALA A 196 -14.85 28.50 -29.99
N SER A 197 -14.34 27.53 -29.22
CA SER A 197 -12.89 27.30 -29.17
C SER A 197 -12.44 26.42 -30.34
N THR A 198 -11.76 27.03 -31.32
CA THR A 198 -11.16 26.37 -32.48
C THR A 198 -10.26 25.22 -32.04
N PRO A 199 -10.33 24.04 -32.70
CA PRO A 199 -9.41 22.94 -32.44
C PRO A 199 -7.96 23.41 -32.63
N PRO A 200 -6.98 22.83 -31.91
CA PRO A 200 -5.59 23.24 -32.04
C PRO A 200 -5.14 23.15 -33.49
N SER A 201 -4.59 24.25 -34.02
CA SER A 201 -4.09 24.32 -35.39
C SER A 201 -3.03 23.24 -35.63
N LEU A 202 -2.88 22.79 -36.87
CA LEU A 202 -1.83 21.83 -37.23
C LEU A 202 -0.43 22.33 -36.81
N LYS A 203 -0.21 23.65 -36.88
CA LYS A 203 0.99 24.33 -36.39
C LYS A 203 1.15 24.16 -34.87
N GLY A 204 0.09 24.33 -34.09
CA GLY A 204 0.10 24.12 -32.63
C GLY A 204 0.40 22.67 -32.24
N LYS A 205 -0.19 21.70 -32.95
CA LYS A 205 0.13 20.27 -32.76
C LYS A 205 1.60 19.98 -33.04
N ARG A 206 2.13 20.46 -34.17
CA ARG A 206 3.55 20.29 -34.52
C ARG A 206 4.47 20.90 -33.47
N MET A 207 4.17 22.10 -32.99
CA MET A 207 4.96 22.79 -31.96
C MET A 207 5.03 21.98 -30.65
N VAL A 208 3.88 21.50 -30.15
CA VAL A 208 3.84 20.67 -28.94
C VAL A 208 4.57 19.34 -29.16
N GLY A 209 4.36 18.67 -30.30
CA GLY A 209 5.04 17.43 -30.63
C GLY A 209 6.57 17.59 -30.70
N SER A 210 7.06 18.62 -31.38
CA SER A 210 8.49 18.94 -31.48
C SER A 210 9.09 19.32 -30.13
N GLY A 211 8.35 20.06 -29.28
CA GLY A 211 8.79 20.40 -27.93
C GLY A 211 8.95 19.16 -27.03
N LEU A 212 7.97 18.24 -27.06
CA LEU A 212 8.03 17.00 -26.30
C LEU A 212 9.14 16.06 -26.81
N LEU A 213 9.35 16.00 -28.12
CA LEU A 213 10.47 15.25 -28.71
C LEU A 213 11.81 15.85 -28.29
N GLY A 214 11.97 17.17 -28.35
CA GLY A 214 13.18 17.86 -27.91
C GLY A 214 13.48 17.61 -26.43
N LEU A 215 12.46 17.64 -25.57
CA LEU A 215 12.60 17.33 -24.15
C LEU A 215 12.96 15.86 -23.90
N ALA A 216 12.37 14.92 -24.64
CA ALA A 216 12.73 13.50 -24.55
C ALA A 216 14.19 13.26 -24.96
N LEU A 217 14.64 13.89 -26.05
CA LEU A 217 16.03 13.82 -26.51
C LEU A 217 17.00 14.46 -25.50
N LEU A 218 16.62 15.58 -24.88
CA LEU A 218 17.40 16.19 -23.82
C LEU A 218 17.53 15.28 -22.60
N LEU A 219 16.43 14.68 -22.13
CA LEU A 219 16.47 13.73 -21.01
C LEU A 219 17.33 12.51 -21.33
N PHE A 220 17.24 12.00 -22.56
CA PHE A 220 18.11 10.91 -23.01
C PHE A 220 19.59 11.32 -22.99
N ALA A 221 19.92 12.52 -23.49
CA ALA A 221 21.28 13.06 -23.46
C ALA A 221 21.81 13.30 -22.02
N LEU A 222 20.91 13.59 -21.07
CA LEU A 222 21.21 13.70 -19.65
C LEU A 222 21.24 12.33 -18.92
N ASN A 223 21.31 11.23 -19.67
CA ASN A 223 21.31 9.86 -19.17
C ASN A 223 20.07 9.50 -18.31
N ARG A 224 18.89 10.02 -18.70
CA ARG A 224 17.57 9.75 -18.10
C ARG A 224 16.63 9.01 -19.06
N PRO A 225 16.97 7.79 -19.50
CA PRO A 225 16.18 7.09 -20.51
C PRO A 225 14.76 6.74 -20.04
N THR A 226 14.58 6.37 -18.77
CA THR A 226 13.27 6.06 -18.17
C THR A 226 12.34 7.27 -18.18
N ALA A 227 12.83 8.44 -17.72
CA ALA A 227 12.09 9.69 -17.79
C ALA A 227 11.81 10.13 -19.23
N ALA A 228 12.77 9.96 -20.15
CA ALA A 228 12.62 10.29 -21.56
C ALA A 228 11.47 9.51 -22.23
N LEU A 229 11.25 8.24 -21.87
CA LEU A 229 10.15 7.44 -22.40
C LEU A 229 8.77 7.94 -21.94
N VAL A 230 8.69 8.51 -20.74
CA VAL A 230 7.42 8.92 -20.11
C VAL A 230 7.06 10.38 -20.43
N VAL A 231 8.03 11.24 -20.74
CA VAL A 231 7.79 12.68 -20.85
C VAL A 231 6.78 13.06 -21.93
N ALA A 232 6.79 12.36 -23.06
CA ALA A 232 5.85 12.61 -24.15
C ALA A 232 4.40 12.25 -23.76
N PRO A 233 4.08 11.02 -23.30
CA PRO A 233 2.73 10.71 -22.85
C PRO A 233 2.29 11.54 -21.64
N LEU A 234 3.19 11.88 -20.72
CA LEU A 234 2.91 12.79 -19.61
C LEU A 234 2.50 14.19 -20.10
N GLY A 235 3.28 14.79 -20.99
CA GLY A 235 3.00 16.13 -21.51
C GLY A 235 1.70 16.18 -22.30
N LEU A 236 1.39 15.13 -23.07
CA LEU A 236 0.10 15.01 -23.77
C LEU A 236 -1.08 14.81 -22.81
N ALA A 237 -0.93 13.96 -21.79
CA ALA A 237 -1.95 13.77 -20.77
C ALA A 237 -2.27 15.09 -20.05
N LEU A 238 -1.24 15.86 -19.67
CA LEU A 238 -1.43 17.20 -19.10
C LEU A 238 -2.14 18.15 -20.07
N ALA A 239 -1.70 18.22 -21.32
CA ALA A 239 -2.35 19.07 -22.32
C ALA A 239 -3.83 18.70 -22.52
N PHE A 240 -4.17 17.40 -22.44
CA PHE A 240 -5.53 16.90 -22.60
C PHE A 240 -6.40 17.09 -21.36
N ALA A 241 -5.83 16.95 -20.16
CA ALA A 241 -6.54 17.23 -18.89
C ALA A 241 -7.05 18.67 -18.82
N PHE A 242 -6.27 19.62 -19.36
CA PHE A 242 -6.61 21.04 -19.40
C PHE A 242 -7.36 21.46 -20.67
N ARG A 243 -7.88 20.51 -21.48
CA ARG A 243 -8.81 20.85 -22.56
C ARG A 243 -10.12 21.36 -21.98
N ARG A 244 -10.46 22.61 -22.29
CA ARG A 244 -11.64 23.29 -21.74
C ARG A 244 -12.97 22.66 -22.15
N TRP A 245 -12.99 21.99 -23.30
CA TRP A 245 -14.18 21.41 -23.94
C TRP A 245 -14.27 19.89 -23.80
N ALA A 246 -13.32 19.26 -23.10
CA ALA A 246 -13.39 17.83 -22.83
C ALA A 246 -14.50 17.55 -21.81
N PRO A 247 -15.20 16.41 -21.89
CA PRO A 247 -16.05 15.94 -20.81
C PRO A 247 -15.29 15.92 -19.47
N PRO A 248 -15.93 16.23 -18.32
CA PRO A 248 -15.27 16.21 -17.01
C PRO A 248 -14.57 14.88 -16.70
N GLU A 249 -15.19 13.77 -17.04
CA GLU A 249 -14.68 12.41 -16.87
C GLU A 249 -13.39 12.17 -17.67
N ASP A 250 -13.28 12.72 -18.88
CA ASP A 250 -12.09 12.56 -19.72
C ASP A 250 -10.94 13.43 -19.22
N ALA A 251 -11.22 14.63 -18.72
CA ALA A 251 -10.19 15.44 -18.09
C ALA A 251 -9.72 14.85 -16.76
N PHE A 252 -10.61 14.24 -15.99
CA PHE A 252 -10.24 13.53 -14.77
C PHE A 252 -9.42 12.28 -15.08
N LEU A 253 -9.79 11.51 -16.12
CA LEU A 253 -8.98 10.40 -16.63
C LEU A 253 -7.57 10.86 -17.01
N MET A 254 -7.45 11.96 -17.75
CA MET A 254 -6.16 12.54 -18.14
C MET A 254 -5.37 13.07 -16.95
N LEU A 255 -6.04 13.60 -15.92
CA LEU A 255 -5.41 14.01 -14.67
C LEU A 255 -4.81 12.80 -13.93
N LEU A 256 -5.56 11.69 -13.81
CA LEU A 256 -5.05 10.45 -13.20
C LEU A 256 -3.84 9.91 -13.98
N LEU A 257 -3.94 9.87 -15.31
CA LEU A 257 -2.82 9.47 -16.17
C LEU A 257 -1.60 10.37 -15.96
N ALA A 258 -1.80 11.69 -15.96
CA ALA A 258 -0.73 12.66 -15.77
C ALA A 258 -0.09 12.57 -14.37
N LEU A 259 -0.86 12.36 -13.31
CA LEU A 259 -0.32 12.19 -11.96
C LEU A 259 0.44 10.88 -11.82
N GLY A 260 -0.10 9.78 -12.33
CA GLY A 260 0.59 8.48 -12.32
C GLY A 260 1.92 8.53 -13.07
N LEU A 261 1.93 9.04 -14.31
CA LEU A 261 3.15 9.21 -15.11
C LEU A 261 4.10 10.26 -14.51
N GLY A 262 3.55 11.31 -13.90
CA GLY A 262 4.29 12.37 -13.22
C GLY A 262 5.02 11.85 -11.99
N ILE A 263 4.40 10.96 -11.22
CA ILE A 263 5.07 10.27 -10.10
C ILE A 263 6.20 9.38 -10.62
N VAL A 264 5.93 8.52 -11.62
CA VAL A 264 6.94 7.64 -12.21
C VAL A 264 8.14 8.42 -12.74
N THR A 265 7.88 9.55 -13.42
CA THR A 265 8.95 10.44 -13.92
C THR A 265 9.65 11.16 -12.78
N GLY A 266 8.90 11.64 -11.78
CA GLY A 266 9.43 12.36 -10.62
C GLY A 266 10.44 11.54 -9.84
N THR A 267 10.13 10.26 -9.57
CA THR A 267 11.03 9.35 -8.84
C THR A 267 12.31 8.97 -9.60
N GLU A 268 12.38 9.26 -10.90
CA GLU A 268 13.58 9.10 -11.72
C GLU A 268 14.46 10.37 -11.76
N LEU A 269 13.94 11.49 -11.28
CA LEU A 269 14.62 12.79 -11.32
C LEU A 269 14.99 13.29 -9.92
N ILE A 270 14.07 13.17 -8.97
CA ILE A 270 14.21 13.63 -7.59
C ILE A 270 13.83 12.52 -6.60
N TYR A 271 14.42 12.56 -5.42
CA TYR A 271 14.06 11.69 -4.30
C TYR A 271 13.90 12.48 -3.01
N LEU A 272 13.09 11.95 -2.09
CA LEU A 272 13.00 12.44 -0.72
C LEU A 272 14.11 11.81 0.12
N ARG A 273 14.92 12.67 0.74
CA ARG A 273 15.98 12.26 1.66
C ARG A 273 15.37 11.68 2.92
N ASP A 274 15.84 10.52 3.35
CA ASP A 274 15.50 9.91 4.63
C ASP A 274 16.74 9.22 5.22
N PHE A 275 16.57 8.36 6.22
CA PHE A 275 17.69 7.67 6.89
C PHE A 275 18.53 6.77 5.96
N LEU A 276 18.10 6.51 4.72
CA LEU A 276 18.87 5.77 3.72
C LEU A 276 19.79 6.67 2.89
N ASP A 277 19.64 8.00 3.00
CA ASP A 277 20.44 8.96 2.24
C ASP A 277 21.95 8.72 2.43
N GLY A 278 22.72 8.86 1.34
CA GLY A 278 24.15 8.58 1.33
C GLY A 278 24.55 7.09 1.25
N GLY A 279 23.60 6.14 1.32
CA GLY A 279 23.87 4.72 1.10
C GLY A 279 23.43 4.20 -0.28
N ASP A 280 23.71 2.93 -0.57
CA ASP A 280 23.32 2.26 -1.84
C ASP A 280 21.80 2.26 -2.08
N TRP A 281 21.01 2.40 -1.01
CA TRP A 281 19.55 2.39 -1.02
C TRP A 281 18.93 3.79 -0.93
N TYR A 282 19.68 4.87 -1.18
CA TYR A 282 19.31 6.27 -0.89
C TYR A 282 17.93 6.73 -1.36
N ARG A 283 17.41 6.17 -2.47
CA ARG A 283 16.06 6.50 -3.00
C ARG A 283 15.05 5.37 -2.88
N MET A 284 15.37 4.28 -2.19
CA MET A 284 14.53 3.08 -2.11
C MET A 284 13.13 3.41 -1.58
N ASN A 285 13.02 4.15 -0.49
CA ASN A 285 11.72 4.53 0.07
C ASN A 285 10.94 5.47 -0.85
N THR A 286 11.61 6.36 -1.58
CA THR A 286 10.95 7.20 -2.59
C THR A 286 10.35 6.31 -3.68
N LEU A 287 11.15 5.41 -4.28
CA LEU A 287 10.66 4.51 -5.32
C LEU A 287 9.52 3.63 -4.80
N PHE A 288 9.72 2.97 -3.67
CA PHE A 288 8.75 2.05 -3.09
C PHE A 288 7.43 2.73 -2.73
N LYS A 289 7.48 3.84 -1.98
CA LYS A 289 6.26 4.46 -1.42
C LYS A 289 5.46 5.22 -2.46
N PHE A 290 6.11 5.91 -3.40
CA PHE A 290 5.40 6.62 -4.46
C PHE A 290 4.94 5.72 -5.61
N SER A 291 5.55 4.53 -5.78
CA SER A 291 5.04 3.58 -6.75
C SER A 291 3.61 3.15 -6.44
N VAL A 292 3.21 3.05 -5.17
CA VAL A 292 1.84 2.65 -4.78
C VAL A 292 0.76 3.58 -5.36
N PRO A 293 0.77 4.92 -5.11
CA PRO A 293 -0.20 5.82 -5.73
C PRO A 293 -0.06 5.88 -7.26
N ALA A 294 1.16 5.73 -7.81
CA ALA A 294 1.32 5.65 -9.27
C ALA A 294 0.60 4.43 -9.87
N TRP A 295 0.74 3.25 -9.26
CA TRP A 295 0.01 2.03 -9.64
C TRP A 295 -1.50 2.22 -9.53
N LEU A 296 -1.99 2.87 -8.47
CA LEU A 296 -3.41 3.16 -8.31
C LEU A 296 -3.95 4.09 -9.40
N PHE A 297 -3.28 5.21 -9.67
CA PHE A 297 -3.72 6.17 -10.69
C PHE A 297 -3.64 5.59 -12.10
N LEU A 298 -2.54 4.91 -12.45
CA LEU A 298 -2.38 4.26 -13.75
C LEU A 298 -3.31 3.05 -13.91
N GLY A 299 -3.61 2.32 -12.84
CA GLY A 299 -4.57 1.21 -12.83
C GLY A 299 -6.00 1.68 -13.09
N LEU A 300 -6.45 2.71 -12.36
CA LEU A 300 -7.77 3.31 -12.55
C LEU A 300 -7.92 3.92 -13.95
N ALA A 301 -6.90 4.67 -14.41
CA ALA A 301 -6.89 5.18 -15.77
C ALA A 301 -6.89 4.03 -16.79
N GLY A 302 -6.08 3.00 -16.55
CA GLY A 302 -5.93 1.83 -17.41
C GLY A 302 -7.24 1.08 -17.65
N GLY A 303 -8.06 0.93 -16.60
CA GLY A 303 -9.39 0.32 -16.69
C GLY A 303 -10.33 1.02 -17.68
N VAL A 304 -10.20 2.34 -17.84
CA VAL A 304 -10.98 3.13 -18.81
C VAL A 304 -10.28 3.20 -20.18
N MET A 305 -8.96 3.36 -20.19
CA MET A 305 -8.17 3.49 -21.43
C MET A 305 -8.19 2.21 -22.26
N LEU A 306 -8.00 1.05 -21.65
CA LEU A 306 -7.89 -0.24 -22.34
C LEU A 306 -9.09 -0.55 -23.25
N PRO A 307 -10.35 -0.56 -22.78
CA PRO A 307 -11.49 -0.84 -23.65
C PRO A 307 -11.65 0.21 -24.77
N ARG A 308 -11.33 1.49 -24.50
CA ARG A 308 -11.39 2.56 -25.49
C ARG A 308 -10.39 2.36 -26.62
N VAL A 309 -9.12 2.12 -26.29
CA VAL A 309 -8.08 1.86 -27.30
C VAL A 309 -8.35 0.55 -28.02
N TRP A 310 -8.82 -0.49 -27.32
CA TRP A 310 -9.16 -1.78 -27.91
C TRP A 310 -10.25 -1.68 -28.98
N ALA A 311 -11.27 -0.86 -28.75
CA ALA A 311 -12.33 -0.58 -29.71
C ALA A 311 -11.80 0.19 -30.94
N VAL A 312 -10.93 1.19 -30.73
CA VAL A 312 -10.30 1.93 -31.83
C VAL A 312 -9.40 1.03 -32.66
N ALA A 313 -8.54 0.21 -32.02
CA ALA A 313 -7.69 -0.76 -32.69
C ALA A 313 -8.50 -1.80 -33.48
N GLY A 314 -9.69 -2.19 -32.99
CA GLY A 314 -10.58 -3.13 -33.66
C GLY A 314 -11.07 -2.68 -35.04
N ARG A 315 -11.14 -1.36 -35.27
CA ARG A 315 -11.55 -0.74 -36.54
C ARG A 315 -10.39 -0.47 -37.50
N ARG A 316 -9.15 -0.74 -37.07
CA ARG A 316 -7.96 -0.59 -37.92
C ARG A 316 -7.75 -1.82 -38.79
N PRO A 317 -7.03 -1.70 -39.92
CA PRO A 317 -6.72 -2.83 -40.77
C PRO A 317 -5.99 -3.93 -39.98
N ALA A 318 -6.12 -5.18 -40.45
CA ALA A 318 -5.64 -6.36 -39.73
C ALA A 318 -4.16 -6.28 -39.33
N TRP A 319 -3.32 -5.69 -40.19
CA TRP A 319 -1.88 -5.53 -39.96
C TRP A 319 -1.52 -4.60 -38.80
N LEU A 320 -2.42 -3.69 -38.38
CA LEU A 320 -2.21 -2.84 -37.20
C LEU A 320 -2.96 -3.39 -35.98
N ARG A 321 -4.19 -3.89 -36.21
CA ARG A 321 -5.07 -4.43 -35.17
C ARG A 321 -4.47 -5.61 -34.43
N TRP A 322 -3.99 -6.63 -35.16
CA TRP A 322 -3.55 -7.88 -34.55
C TRP A 322 -2.23 -7.74 -33.80
N PRO A 323 -1.19 -7.08 -34.34
CA PRO A 323 0.04 -6.85 -33.57
C PRO A 323 -0.19 -6.02 -32.31
N TRP A 324 -1.01 -4.96 -32.39
CA TRP A 324 -1.31 -4.15 -31.21
C TRP A 324 -2.07 -4.94 -30.14
N ARG A 325 -3.11 -5.70 -30.52
CA ARG A 325 -3.87 -6.56 -29.58
C ARG A 325 -3.01 -7.67 -28.98
N GLY A 326 -2.18 -8.30 -29.82
CA GLY A 326 -1.24 -9.33 -29.40
C GLY A 326 -0.25 -8.80 -28.37
N LEU A 327 0.35 -7.64 -28.62
CA LEU A 327 1.27 -6.99 -27.69
C LEU A 327 0.56 -6.55 -26.40
N ALA A 328 -0.64 -5.97 -26.49
CA ALA A 328 -1.42 -5.58 -25.33
C ALA A 328 -1.75 -6.78 -24.41
N LEU A 329 -2.19 -7.89 -25.01
CA LEU A 329 -2.48 -9.13 -24.28
C LEU A 329 -1.20 -9.76 -23.71
N LEU A 330 -0.12 -9.77 -24.48
CA LEU A 330 1.17 -10.27 -24.02
C LEU A 330 1.63 -9.51 -22.78
N LEU A 331 1.69 -8.17 -22.84
CA LEU A 331 2.10 -7.34 -21.71
C LEU A 331 1.18 -7.52 -20.49
N LEU A 332 -0.14 -7.65 -20.70
CA LEU A 332 -1.10 -7.91 -19.62
C LEU A 332 -0.87 -9.28 -18.97
N ILE A 333 -0.74 -10.34 -19.78
CA ILE A 333 -0.52 -11.71 -19.28
C ILE A 333 0.81 -11.80 -18.52
N PHE A 334 1.88 -11.21 -19.07
CA PHE A 334 3.18 -11.16 -18.39
C PHE A 334 3.14 -10.32 -17.11
N GLY A 335 2.42 -9.20 -17.10
CA GLY A 335 2.21 -8.39 -15.89
C GLY A 335 1.45 -9.14 -14.80
N LEU A 336 0.56 -10.06 -15.18
CA LEU A 336 -0.18 -10.94 -14.26
C LEU A 336 0.58 -12.22 -13.88
N ALA A 337 1.71 -12.54 -14.53
CA ALA A 337 2.42 -13.81 -14.35
C ALA A 337 2.96 -14.02 -12.93
N PHE A 338 3.23 -12.94 -12.18
CA PHE A 338 3.64 -13.04 -10.78
C PHE A 338 2.58 -13.73 -9.90
N LEU A 339 1.28 -13.55 -10.18
CA LEU A 339 0.22 -14.16 -9.39
C LEU A 339 0.23 -15.70 -9.45
N PRO A 340 0.21 -16.36 -10.63
CA PRO A 340 0.25 -17.81 -10.71
C PRO A 340 1.66 -18.41 -10.54
N LEU A 341 2.75 -17.66 -10.81
CA LEU A 341 4.11 -18.20 -10.76
C LEU A 341 4.85 -17.82 -9.48
N GLY A 342 4.80 -16.55 -9.10
CA GLY A 342 5.53 -15.98 -7.97
C GLY A 342 5.00 -16.48 -6.63
N ILE A 343 3.68 -16.52 -6.44
CA ILE A 343 3.08 -17.00 -5.19
C ILE A 343 3.47 -18.47 -4.91
N PRO A 344 3.25 -19.44 -5.82
CA PRO A 344 3.64 -20.82 -5.54
C PRO A 344 5.16 -21.01 -5.43
N ALA A 345 5.97 -20.25 -6.16
CA ALA A 345 7.43 -20.27 -6.00
C ALA A 345 7.82 -19.83 -4.60
N ARG A 346 7.30 -18.69 -4.12
CA ARG A 346 7.63 -18.16 -2.79
C ARG A 346 7.15 -19.07 -1.66
N VAL A 347 5.96 -19.66 -1.79
CA VAL A 347 5.48 -20.59 -0.76
C VAL A 347 6.27 -21.90 -0.79
N ARG A 348 6.71 -22.40 -1.96
CA ARG A 348 7.58 -23.61 -2.04
C ARG A 348 8.97 -23.38 -1.45
N ASP A 349 9.52 -22.20 -1.67
CA ASP A 349 10.77 -21.76 -1.07
C ASP A 349 10.67 -21.69 0.46
N ARG A 350 9.56 -21.14 0.97
CA ARG A 350 9.38 -20.93 2.42
C ARG A 350 8.93 -22.17 3.19
N PHE A 351 7.99 -22.93 2.63
CA PHE A 351 7.38 -24.12 3.24
C PHE A 351 7.38 -25.27 2.23
N PRO A 352 8.51 -25.99 2.11
CA PRO A 352 8.62 -27.13 1.23
C PRO A 352 7.82 -28.33 1.76
N GLY A 353 7.14 -29.03 0.84
CA GLY A 353 6.41 -30.26 1.15
C GLY A 353 4.89 -30.08 1.25
N PRO A 354 4.22 -30.67 2.26
CA PRO A 354 2.78 -30.76 2.28
C PRO A 354 2.08 -29.39 2.35
N ARG A 355 0.80 -29.36 1.97
CA ARG A 355 -0.01 -28.13 1.93
C ARG A 355 -1.27 -28.30 2.76
N PRO A 356 -1.73 -27.23 3.43
CA PRO A 356 -3.01 -27.27 4.13
C PRO A 356 -4.17 -27.40 3.13
N ALA A 357 -5.37 -27.64 3.66
CA ALA A 357 -6.59 -27.62 2.87
C ALA A 357 -6.74 -26.28 2.12
N ARG A 358 -7.08 -26.35 0.83
CA ARG A 358 -7.32 -25.15 0.01
C ARG A 358 -8.68 -24.55 0.36
N GLY A 359 -8.76 -23.21 0.34
CA GLY A 359 -10.01 -22.47 0.55
C GLY A 359 -10.44 -22.31 2.00
N THR A 360 -9.61 -22.71 2.98
CA THR A 360 -9.85 -22.39 4.39
C THR A 360 -9.67 -20.89 4.66
N LEU A 361 -10.45 -20.35 5.60
CA LEU A 361 -10.27 -19.01 6.16
C LEU A 361 -9.37 -19.02 7.41
N ASP A 362 -8.97 -20.20 7.89
CA ASP A 362 -8.03 -20.33 9.00
C ASP A 362 -6.62 -19.97 8.54
N GLY A 363 -6.17 -18.77 8.93
CA GLY A 363 -4.83 -18.26 8.65
C GLY A 363 -3.69 -19.06 9.31
N THR A 364 -3.99 -19.92 10.28
CA THR A 364 -3.01 -20.79 10.96
C THR A 364 -2.94 -22.20 10.36
N ALA A 365 -3.83 -22.55 9.43
CA ALA A 365 -3.88 -23.90 8.86
C ALA A 365 -2.57 -24.35 8.21
N PHE A 366 -1.75 -23.42 7.69
CA PHE A 366 -0.45 -23.76 7.13
C PHE A 366 0.51 -24.36 8.17
N MET A 367 0.34 -24.05 9.46
CA MET A 367 1.20 -24.53 10.53
C MET A 367 0.98 -26.01 10.82
N THR A 368 -0.19 -26.57 10.50
CA THR A 368 -0.49 -28.00 10.74
C THR A 368 0.39 -28.94 9.93
N VAL A 369 1.01 -28.43 8.85
CA VAL A 369 1.89 -29.19 7.96
C VAL A 369 3.21 -28.48 7.66
N GLY A 370 3.32 -27.21 8.06
CA GLY A 370 4.43 -26.35 7.72
C GLY A 370 5.70 -26.77 8.43
N ARG A 371 6.78 -26.87 7.65
CA ARG A 371 8.13 -27.10 8.15
C ARG A 371 9.11 -26.22 7.40
N TYR A 372 10.14 -25.76 8.08
CA TYR A 372 11.23 -25.01 7.50
C TYR A 372 12.48 -25.16 8.38
N ASN A 373 13.63 -24.73 7.85
CA ASN A 373 14.89 -24.84 8.56
C ASN A 373 15.43 -23.44 8.88
N TRP A 374 15.91 -23.23 10.10
CA TRP A 374 16.54 -21.98 10.54
C TRP A 374 17.37 -22.20 11.81
N PRO A 375 18.60 -21.65 11.91
CA PRO A 375 19.27 -20.77 10.93
C PRO A 375 19.88 -21.54 9.74
N ASP A 376 20.00 -22.84 9.85
CA ASP A 376 20.65 -23.74 8.88
C ASP A 376 19.81 -25.01 8.69
N ALA A 377 20.31 -25.96 7.89
CA ALA A 377 19.60 -27.19 7.55
C ALA A 377 19.49 -28.19 8.73
N GLN A 378 20.29 -28.03 9.77
CA GLN A 378 20.34 -28.90 10.95
C GLN A 378 19.22 -28.55 11.95
N HIS A 379 18.73 -27.31 11.92
CA HIS A 379 17.70 -26.82 12.81
C HIS A 379 16.33 -26.79 12.12
N ALA A 380 15.70 -27.97 12.03
CA ALA A 380 14.36 -28.11 11.49
C ALA A 380 13.30 -27.64 12.50
N VAL A 381 12.34 -26.85 12.04
CA VAL A 381 11.20 -26.36 12.82
C VAL A 381 9.90 -26.92 12.24
N GLU A 382 9.23 -27.77 13.01
CA GLU A 382 7.92 -28.32 12.68
C GLU A 382 6.80 -27.51 13.33
N LEU A 383 6.07 -26.74 12.53
CA LEU A 383 5.08 -25.78 13.02
C LEU A 383 3.85 -26.43 13.66
N ALA A 384 3.64 -27.73 13.48
CA ALA A 384 2.48 -28.43 14.04
C ALA A 384 2.48 -28.36 15.58
N TYR A 385 3.66 -28.38 16.21
CA TYR A 385 3.77 -28.26 17.67
C TYR A 385 3.51 -26.84 18.16
N ASP A 386 3.99 -25.82 17.43
CA ASP A 386 3.66 -24.43 17.70
C ASP A 386 2.16 -24.17 17.53
N TYR A 387 1.54 -24.73 16.49
CA TYR A 387 0.10 -24.63 16.22
C TYR A 387 -0.72 -25.08 17.42
N LEU A 388 -0.46 -26.29 17.93
CA LEU A 388 -1.19 -26.84 19.08
C LEU A 388 -1.00 -25.99 20.35
N ALA A 389 0.22 -25.47 20.55
CA ALA A 389 0.54 -24.63 21.71
C ALA A 389 -0.13 -23.25 21.64
N ILE A 390 -0.15 -22.62 20.44
CA ILE A 390 -0.81 -21.34 20.20
C ILE A 390 -2.32 -21.47 20.35
N HIS A 391 -2.93 -22.53 19.82
CA HIS A 391 -4.37 -22.78 20.01
C HIS A 391 -4.70 -23.05 21.48
N TRP A 392 -3.85 -23.79 22.20
CA TRP A 392 -4.02 -23.94 23.64
C TRP A 392 -4.00 -22.59 24.38
N LEU A 393 -3.06 -21.70 24.03
CA LEU A 393 -3.01 -20.34 24.60
C LEU A 393 -4.29 -19.55 24.32
N LEU A 394 -4.78 -19.57 23.07
CA LEU A 394 -6.03 -18.90 22.69
C LEU A 394 -7.27 -19.43 23.43
N ASP A 395 -7.31 -20.74 23.67
CA ASP A 395 -8.46 -21.41 24.29
C ASP A 395 -8.46 -21.28 25.83
N HIS A 396 -7.30 -21.13 26.47
CA HIS A 396 -7.16 -21.26 27.93
C HIS A 396 -6.67 -20.00 28.64
N VAL A 397 -6.09 -19.03 27.91
CA VAL A 397 -5.53 -17.82 28.50
C VAL A 397 -6.44 -16.62 28.22
N THR A 398 -6.89 -15.98 29.29
CA THR A 398 -7.74 -14.79 29.23
C THR A 398 -6.96 -13.54 29.64
N GLY A 399 -7.34 -12.38 29.10
CA GLY A 399 -6.68 -11.10 29.38
C GLY A 399 -5.51 -10.85 28.44
N THR A 400 -4.53 -10.06 28.90
CA THR A 400 -3.36 -9.67 28.10
C THR A 400 -2.05 -9.90 28.89
N PRO A 401 -1.78 -11.13 29.36
CA PRO A 401 -0.53 -11.41 30.06
C PRO A 401 0.65 -11.29 29.09
N VAL A 402 1.82 -10.89 29.61
CA VAL A 402 3.05 -10.91 28.79
C VAL A 402 3.48 -12.36 28.61
N VAL A 403 3.54 -12.80 27.36
CA VAL A 403 4.13 -14.08 26.96
C VAL A 403 5.59 -13.84 26.62
N ALA A 404 6.49 -14.41 27.43
CA ALA A 404 7.91 -14.43 27.16
C ALA A 404 8.20 -15.46 26.05
N GLU A 405 8.54 -14.96 24.88
CA GLU A 405 9.21 -15.67 23.79
C GLU A 405 10.49 -14.91 23.43
N ALA A 406 11.41 -15.52 22.68
CA ALA A 406 12.67 -14.86 22.36
C ALA A 406 12.43 -13.50 21.65
N PRO A 407 13.04 -12.38 22.08
CA PRO A 407 12.82 -11.09 21.44
C PRO A 407 13.46 -11.02 20.05
N ALA A 408 12.88 -10.25 19.12
CA ALA A 408 13.52 -9.95 17.84
C ALA A 408 14.89 -9.28 18.05
N GLY A 409 15.91 -9.71 17.30
CA GLY A 409 17.25 -9.15 17.44
C GLY A 409 18.36 -10.01 16.83
N GLY A 410 19.60 -9.58 17.05
CA GLY A 410 20.79 -10.36 16.69
C GLY A 410 21.14 -11.38 17.76
N TYR A 411 21.51 -12.59 17.33
CA TYR A 411 21.95 -13.69 18.17
C TYR A 411 23.22 -14.32 17.59
N THR A 412 23.98 -15.01 18.43
CA THR A 412 25.16 -15.76 18.01
C THR A 412 24.90 -17.25 18.23
N ILE A 413 24.92 -18.04 17.17
CA ILE A 413 24.71 -19.49 17.20
C ILE A 413 25.93 -20.14 16.56
N ALA A 414 26.59 -21.06 17.27
CA ALA A 414 27.81 -21.74 16.81
C ALA A 414 28.90 -20.76 16.27
N GLY A 415 29.05 -19.59 16.89
CA GLY A 415 30.01 -18.56 16.48
C GLY A 415 29.56 -17.68 15.28
N GLN A 416 28.36 -17.89 14.73
CA GLN A 416 27.82 -17.09 13.64
C GLN A 416 26.73 -16.13 14.12
N ASN A 417 26.77 -14.90 13.63
CA ASN A 417 25.74 -13.90 13.90
C ASN A 417 24.54 -14.15 12.99
N VAL A 418 23.39 -14.39 13.61
CA VAL A 418 22.12 -14.61 12.93
C VAL A 418 21.08 -13.57 13.39
N GLY A 419 20.22 -13.16 12.46
CA GLY A 419 19.06 -12.35 12.78
C GLY A 419 17.87 -13.23 13.14
N TYR A 420 17.32 -13.06 14.34
CA TYR A 420 16.03 -13.64 14.71
C TYR A 420 14.93 -12.62 14.41
N ASP A 421 14.23 -12.85 13.29
CA ASP A 421 13.21 -11.97 12.76
C ASP A 421 11.92 -12.71 12.40
N TYR A 422 10.85 -11.95 12.26
CA TYR A 422 9.52 -12.48 11.89
C TYR A 422 9.50 -13.16 10.50
N TYR A 423 10.26 -12.67 9.52
CA TYR A 423 10.15 -13.09 8.12
C TYR A 423 10.93 -14.36 7.79
N ARG A 424 12.11 -14.56 8.38
CA ARG A 424 13.01 -15.69 8.13
C ARG A 424 13.07 -16.68 9.28
N ALA A 425 13.20 -16.23 10.52
CA ALA A 425 13.15 -17.13 11.66
C ALA A 425 11.71 -17.54 11.98
N GLY A 426 10.71 -16.76 11.56
CA GLY A 426 9.34 -16.92 12.06
C GLY A 426 9.28 -16.62 13.55
N GLY A 427 10.14 -15.72 14.02
CA GLY A 427 10.19 -15.32 15.42
C GLY A 427 8.98 -14.49 15.83
N LEU A 428 8.76 -14.36 17.14
CA LEU A 428 7.63 -13.60 17.69
C LEU A 428 6.24 -14.13 17.26
N ARG A 429 6.17 -15.38 16.81
CA ARG A 429 4.95 -15.97 16.24
C ARG A 429 3.87 -16.10 17.31
N VAL A 430 4.25 -16.34 18.56
CA VAL A 430 3.29 -16.64 19.62
C VAL A 430 2.52 -15.37 19.93
N ALA A 431 3.20 -14.25 20.19
CA ALA A 431 2.57 -12.95 20.35
C ALA A 431 1.78 -12.53 19.10
N SER A 432 2.36 -12.73 17.91
CA SER A 432 1.71 -12.32 16.64
C SER A 432 0.40 -13.04 16.37
N LEU A 433 0.28 -14.32 16.73
CA LEU A 433 -0.90 -15.14 16.46
C LEU A 433 -1.90 -15.18 17.61
N THR A 434 -1.47 -14.89 18.84
CA THR A 434 -2.35 -14.82 20.01
C THR A 434 -2.87 -13.41 20.30
N GLY A 435 -2.15 -12.37 19.85
CA GLY A 435 -2.39 -10.99 20.25
C GLY A 435 -1.89 -10.66 21.66
N PHE A 436 -1.23 -11.60 22.35
CA PHE A 436 -0.65 -11.34 23.66
C PHE A 436 0.62 -10.48 23.54
N PRO A 437 0.85 -9.56 24.49
CA PRO A 437 2.08 -8.77 24.51
C PRO A 437 3.31 -9.65 24.76
N THR A 438 4.45 -9.24 24.21
CA THR A 438 5.79 -9.82 24.47
C THR A 438 6.79 -8.70 24.77
N PHE A 439 8.07 -9.01 24.93
CA PHE A 439 9.10 -8.04 25.31
C PHE A 439 9.27 -6.91 24.30
N VAL A 440 9.53 -7.27 23.04
CA VAL A 440 9.74 -6.35 21.91
C VAL A 440 9.24 -7.02 20.64
N GLY A 441 8.29 -6.38 19.95
CA GLY A 441 7.78 -6.83 18.66
C GLY A 441 8.75 -6.56 17.49
N GLN A 442 8.52 -7.21 16.35
CA GLN A 442 9.20 -6.87 15.10
C GLN A 442 8.86 -5.41 14.72
N HIS A 443 9.79 -4.71 14.07
CA HIS A 443 9.64 -3.31 13.60
C HIS A 443 9.50 -2.23 14.67
N GLN A 444 9.70 -2.53 15.97
CA GLN A 444 9.68 -1.47 16.99
C GLN A 444 10.73 -0.37 16.74
N TYR A 445 11.87 -0.68 16.11
CA TYR A 445 12.87 0.32 15.69
C TYR A 445 12.35 1.35 14.66
N GLU A 446 11.29 1.01 13.92
CA GLU A 446 10.62 1.92 12.98
C GLU A 446 9.58 2.81 13.68
N GLN A 447 9.12 2.41 14.87
CA GLN A 447 8.01 3.04 15.59
C GLN A 447 8.45 3.77 16.87
N ARG A 448 9.65 3.49 17.38
CA ARG A 448 10.16 3.98 18.67
C ARG A 448 11.62 4.46 18.59
N PRO A 449 12.11 5.23 19.57
CA PRO A 449 13.53 5.54 19.70
C PRO A 449 14.35 4.25 19.81
N GLY A 450 15.44 4.16 19.04
CA GLY A 450 16.24 2.92 18.95
C GLY A 450 16.78 2.43 20.29
N GLU A 451 17.17 3.36 21.18
CA GLU A 451 17.69 3.07 22.51
C GLU A 451 16.69 2.30 23.37
N GLN A 452 15.43 2.76 23.44
CA GLN A 452 14.35 2.10 24.18
C GLN A 452 14.10 0.68 23.67
N VAL A 453 14.18 0.49 22.35
CA VAL A 453 13.99 -0.82 21.73
C VAL A 453 15.17 -1.74 22.06
N SER A 454 16.40 -1.23 21.95
CA SER A 454 17.61 -2.02 22.25
C SER A 454 17.70 -2.45 23.71
N GLU A 455 17.37 -1.56 24.65
CA GLU A 455 17.38 -1.86 26.08
C GLU A 455 16.39 -2.98 26.39
N ARG A 456 15.15 -2.85 25.90
CA ARG A 456 14.10 -3.84 26.12
C ARG A 456 14.44 -5.19 25.47
N THR A 457 15.05 -5.19 24.28
CA THR A 457 15.56 -6.40 23.63
C THR A 457 16.64 -7.06 24.48
N SER A 458 17.60 -6.28 25.02
CA SER A 458 18.69 -6.79 25.85
C SER A 458 18.18 -7.44 27.14
N LEU A 459 17.19 -6.84 27.81
CA LEU A 459 16.56 -7.42 28.99
C LEU A 459 15.89 -8.77 28.68
N GLY A 460 15.13 -8.84 27.58
CA GLY A 460 14.49 -10.09 27.14
C GLY A 460 15.51 -11.18 26.77
N GLN A 461 16.61 -10.82 26.11
CA GLN A 461 17.69 -11.77 25.82
C GLN A 461 18.37 -12.25 27.10
N THR A 462 18.60 -11.36 28.07
CA THR A 462 19.18 -11.70 29.38
C THR A 462 18.26 -12.64 30.15
N PHE A 463 16.94 -12.42 30.11
CA PHE A 463 15.94 -13.28 30.75
C PHE A 463 16.06 -14.75 30.29
N PHE A 464 16.22 -14.97 28.99
CA PHE A 464 16.41 -16.32 28.45
C PHE A 464 17.84 -16.86 28.67
N ARG A 465 18.89 -16.03 28.60
CA ARG A 465 20.30 -16.47 28.72
C ARG A 465 20.78 -16.75 30.14
N THR A 466 20.29 -16.02 31.14
CA THR A 466 20.80 -16.17 32.52
C THR A 466 20.56 -17.59 33.04
N THR A 467 21.51 -18.11 33.81
CA THR A 467 21.36 -19.33 34.62
C THR A 467 21.08 -19.01 36.09
N ASP A 468 21.22 -17.74 36.50
CA ASP A 468 20.92 -17.27 37.85
C ASP A 468 19.39 -17.13 38.04
N ILE A 469 18.84 -17.94 38.94
CA ILE A 469 17.42 -17.98 39.32
C ILE A 469 16.96 -16.65 39.95
N ALA A 470 17.79 -16.01 40.77
CA ALA A 470 17.44 -14.75 41.41
C ALA A 470 17.29 -13.64 40.36
N ARG A 471 18.24 -13.57 39.42
CA ARG A 471 18.15 -12.63 38.29
C ARG A 471 16.98 -12.93 37.38
N ALA A 472 16.67 -14.21 37.12
CA ALA A 472 15.50 -14.60 36.33
C ALA A 472 14.19 -14.14 36.99
N ARG A 473 14.05 -14.30 38.32
CA ARG A 473 12.88 -13.82 39.08
C ARG A 473 12.74 -12.30 39.05
N GLU A 474 13.84 -11.57 39.15
CA GLU A 474 13.84 -10.12 39.04
C GLU A 474 13.32 -9.66 37.67
N LEU A 475 13.89 -10.20 36.59
CA LEU A 475 13.47 -9.91 35.22
C LEU A 475 12.03 -10.35 34.96
N MET A 476 11.59 -11.47 35.52
CA MET A 476 10.20 -11.93 35.41
C MET A 476 9.21 -10.89 35.97
N ARG A 477 9.53 -10.28 37.11
CA ARG A 477 8.72 -9.20 37.71
C ARG A 477 8.83 -7.89 36.93
N GLU A 478 10.05 -7.48 36.57
CA GLU A 478 10.32 -6.23 35.84
C GLU A 478 9.64 -6.22 34.45
N LEU A 479 9.75 -7.34 33.74
CA LEU A 479 9.16 -7.54 32.41
C LEU A 479 7.68 -7.95 32.48
N ARG A 480 7.13 -8.17 33.68
CA ARG A 480 5.74 -8.56 33.97
C ARG A 480 5.31 -9.84 33.23
N VAL A 481 6.21 -10.81 33.18
CA VAL A 481 5.97 -12.10 32.52
C VAL A 481 4.83 -12.82 33.23
N GLY A 482 3.81 -13.23 32.46
CA GLY A 482 2.73 -14.11 32.94
C GLY A 482 2.87 -15.54 32.45
N TYR A 483 3.40 -15.71 31.24
CA TYR A 483 3.65 -17.01 30.63
C TYR A 483 5.02 -17.03 29.97
N ILE A 484 5.67 -18.20 29.95
CA ILE A 484 6.95 -18.43 29.29
C ILE A 484 6.76 -19.52 28.25
N TYR A 485 7.08 -19.21 27.00
CA TYR A 485 7.03 -20.13 25.88
C TYR A 485 8.44 -20.63 25.56
N VAL A 486 8.63 -21.94 25.51
CA VAL A 486 9.89 -22.57 25.09
C VAL A 486 9.59 -23.58 23.99
N GLY A 487 9.81 -23.18 22.74
CA GLY A 487 9.68 -24.04 21.56
C GLY A 487 11.02 -24.39 20.91
N ALA A 488 10.96 -24.89 19.68
CA ALA A 488 12.16 -25.25 18.90
C ALA A 488 13.10 -24.05 18.70
N LEU A 489 12.55 -22.86 18.44
CA LEU A 489 13.32 -21.64 18.24
C LEU A 489 14.10 -21.22 19.49
N GLU A 490 13.45 -21.20 20.66
CA GLU A 490 14.13 -20.87 21.92
C GLU A 490 15.26 -21.87 22.21
N ARG A 491 15.04 -23.16 21.94
CA ARG A 491 16.06 -24.22 22.11
C ARG A 491 17.23 -24.08 21.13
N THR A 492 17.01 -23.49 19.96
CA THR A 492 18.08 -23.16 19.01
C THR A 492 18.88 -21.92 19.45
N LEU A 493 18.22 -20.95 20.08
CA LEU A 493 18.82 -19.66 20.45
C LEU A 493 19.59 -19.70 21.78
N PHE A 494 19.18 -20.53 22.72
CA PHE A 494 19.67 -20.52 24.09
C PHE A 494 20.20 -21.89 24.51
N THR A 495 21.18 -21.90 25.42
CA THR A 495 21.80 -23.15 25.87
C THR A 495 20.81 -23.96 26.72
N GLU A 496 20.97 -25.28 26.70
CA GLU A 496 20.14 -26.18 27.51
C GLU A 496 20.19 -25.81 29.00
N ASP A 497 21.38 -25.50 29.53
CA ASP A 497 21.54 -25.07 30.92
C ASP A 497 20.76 -23.80 31.25
N SER A 498 20.72 -22.84 30.33
CA SER A 498 19.95 -21.61 30.53
C SER A 498 18.44 -21.87 30.52
N LEU A 499 17.95 -22.83 29.74
CA LEU A 499 16.52 -23.16 29.67
C LEU A 499 16.07 -24.09 30.80
N ARG A 500 16.96 -24.98 31.28
CA ARG A 500 16.72 -25.88 32.42
C ARG A 500 16.33 -25.12 33.68
N LYS A 501 16.73 -23.84 33.80
CA LYS A 501 16.31 -22.97 34.90
C LYS A 501 14.79 -22.94 35.10
N PHE A 502 13.99 -23.04 34.03
CA PHE A 502 12.53 -22.99 34.13
C PHE A 502 11.96 -24.27 34.75
N GLU A 503 12.63 -25.41 34.57
CA GLU A 503 12.30 -26.65 35.27
C GLU A 503 12.64 -26.53 36.76
N VAL A 504 13.83 -26.02 37.08
CA VAL A 504 14.23 -25.75 38.48
C VAL A 504 13.25 -24.78 39.17
N MET A 505 12.85 -23.71 38.47
CA MET A 505 11.84 -22.76 38.97
C MET A 505 10.46 -23.40 39.14
N THR A 506 10.13 -24.45 38.36
CA THR A 506 8.91 -25.23 38.57
C THR A 506 9.01 -26.04 39.87
N ASP A 507 10.15 -26.70 40.10
CA ASP A 507 10.40 -27.47 41.34
C ASP A 507 10.39 -26.58 42.60
N LEU A 508 10.85 -25.34 42.46
CA LEU A 508 10.82 -24.32 43.52
C LEU A 508 9.44 -23.68 43.71
N GLY A 509 8.45 -24.00 42.87
CA GLY A 509 7.08 -23.46 42.94
C GLY A 509 6.91 -22.05 42.39
N ASP A 510 7.90 -21.51 41.65
CA ASP A 510 7.76 -20.21 40.98
C ASP A 510 6.93 -20.29 39.69
N LEU A 511 6.90 -21.47 39.05
CA LEU A 511 6.27 -21.71 37.75
C LEU A 511 5.39 -22.96 37.79
N ASP A 512 4.30 -22.95 37.03
CA ASP A 512 3.48 -24.12 36.72
C ASP A 512 3.67 -24.53 35.26
N VAL A 513 3.97 -25.80 34.97
CA VAL A 513 3.87 -26.32 33.60
C VAL A 513 2.39 -26.50 33.25
N VAL A 514 1.88 -25.65 32.36
CA VAL A 514 0.45 -25.63 32.00
C VAL A 514 0.15 -26.30 30.66
N TYR A 515 1.16 -26.43 29.80
CA TYR A 515 1.07 -27.15 28.54
C TYR A 515 2.43 -27.75 28.16
N ARG A 516 2.42 -28.97 27.64
CA ARG A 516 3.60 -29.63 27.12
C ARG A 516 3.23 -30.53 25.95
N ASN A 517 3.99 -30.40 24.87
CA ASN A 517 4.02 -31.35 23.75
C ASN A 517 5.50 -31.70 23.44
N PRO A 518 5.80 -32.56 22.46
CA PRO A 518 7.17 -33.00 22.20
C PRO A 518 8.21 -31.89 21.92
N GLN A 519 7.80 -30.72 21.43
CA GLN A 519 8.71 -29.63 21.07
C GLN A 519 8.48 -28.34 21.87
N VAL A 520 7.31 -28.19 22.50
CA VAL A 520 6.90 -26.95 23.18
C VAL A 520 6.51 -27.22 24.63
N THR A 521 7.04 -26.39 25.54
CA THR A 521 6.57 -26.29 26.92
C THR A 521 6.12 -24.85 27.19
N ILE A 522 4.97 -24.70 27.83
CA ILE A 522 4.47 -23.41 28.33
C ILE A 522 4.44 -23.47 29.84
N TYR A 523 5.10 -22.49 30.45
CA TYR A 523 5.07 -22.26 31.89
C TYR A 523 4.16 -21.06 32.18
N ARG A 524 3.38 -21.14 33.24
CA ARG A 524 2.67 -20.00 33.82
C ARG A 524 3.41 -19.56 35.07
N VAL A 525 3.58 -18.26 35.25
CA VAL A 525 4.14 -17.72 36.50
C VAL A 525 3.14 -17.95 37.62
N ALA A 526 3.58 -18.62 38.69
CA ALA A 526 2.74 -18.82 39.86
C ALA A 526 2.44 -17.45 40.47
N ASN A 527 1.16 -17.15 40.70
CA ASN A 527 0.82 -15.95 41.45
C ASN A 527 1.40 -16.11 42.86
N SER A 528 2.36 -15.25 43.21
CA SER A 528 2.77 -15.06 44.60
C SER A 528 1.51 -14.85 45.42
N LYS A 529 1.22 -15.78 46.34
CA LYS A 529 0.23 -15.53 47.39
C LYS A 529 0.60 -14.30 48.19
#